data_AF-A0A6C0HN36-F1
#
_entry.id   AF-A0A6C0HN36-F1
#
_cell.length_a   1.000
_cell.length_b   1.000
_cell.length_c   1.000
_cell.angle_alpha   90.00
_cell.angle_beta   90.00
_cell.angle_gamma   90.00
#
_symmetry.space_group_name_H-M   'P 1'
#
loop_
_entity.id
_entity.type
_entity.pdbx_description
1 polymer ?
#
loop_
_entity_poly.entity_id
_entity_poly.type
_entity_poly.pdbx_seq_one_letter_code
_entity_poly.pdbx_strand_id
1 'polypeptide(L)'
;MASKTVTIKPEFLHTSKRKTKRKLPEQVVIQPNTLREILLNKLIERRKTQKTRIDPPVLNDVSFDGPSEAAVICAVSPVADSYSNKDKPYGILKNGTKPTFKTWNAQPHPIPSVPPVQVVEAVPEIKVDIPEPETKMDVTNETNETTETTEKMVLGKNKKKKCVYVLIENNKTRKLHGERAQKIKKTSIQTVRNYLKNHNLIKSGSAAPNPLLRTLYENVLFCGDITNQNKENLIHNFKDKE
;
A
#
# COMPACT_ATOMS: atom_id res chain seq x y z
N MET A 1 22.49 -6.21 -18.36
CA MET A 1 21.59 -5.52 -17.42
C MET A 1 20.26 -5.30 -18.12
N ALA A 2 19.18 -5.97 -17.70
CA ALA A 2 17.88 -5.88 -18.36
C ALA A 2 17.10 -4.64 -17.84
N SER A 3 16.78 -3.69 -18.71
CA SER A 3 15.93 -2.54 -18.39
C SER A 3 14.45 -2.94 -18.50
N LYS A 4 13.70 -2.87 -17.39
CA LYS A 4 12.24 -3.04 -17.40
C LYS A 4 11.58 -1.66 -17.39
N THR A 5 10.78 -1.36 -18.41
CA THR A 5 9.99 -0.12 -18.51
C THR A 5 8.65 -0.31 -17.84
N VAL A 6 8.20 0.67 -17.05
CA VAL A 6 6.92 0.63 -16.32
C VAL A 6 6.09 1.82 -16.78
N THR A 7 4.92 1.55 -17.36
CA THR A 7 3.98 2.56 -17.84
C THR A 7 3.03 2.93 -16.70
N ILE A 8 3.07 4.18 -16.25
CA ILE A 8 2.18 4.72 -15.22
C ILE A 8 1.14 5.60 -15.91
N LYS A 9 -0.15 5.37 -15.63
CA LYS A 9 -1.24 6.18 -16.16
C LYS A 9 -1.36 7.51 -15.41
N PRO A 10 -1.58 8.64 -16.11
CA PRO A 10 -1.65 9.97 -15.50
C PRO A 10 -2.87 10.15 -14.57
N GLU A 11 -3.90 9.32 -14.73
CA GLU A 11 -5.12 9.33 -13.90
C GLU A 11 -4.86 9.13 -12.39
N PHE A 12 -3.74 8.51 -12.02
CA PHE A 12 -3.38 8.25 -10.62
C PHE A 12 -2.63 9.40 -9.94
N LEU A 13 -2.29 10.46 -10.67
CA LEU A 13 -1.55 11.62 -10.16
C LEU A 13 -2.44 12.86 -10.20
N HIS A 14 -3.34 13.01 -9.22
CA HIS A 14 -4.07 14.26 -9.02
C HIS A 14 -3.14 15.36 -8.48
N THR A 15 -2.32 15.95 -9.35
CA THR A 15 -1.66 17.22 -9.05
C THR A 15 -2.29 18.32 -9.90
N SER A 16 -3.36 18.93 -9.38
CA SER A 16 -3.93 20.15 -9.95
C SER A 16 -2.92 21.29 -9.79
N LYS A 17 -2.27 21.68 -10.88
CA LYS A 17 -1.54 22.97 -10.95
C LYS A 17 -2.41 23.99 -11.68
N ARG A 18 -3.25 24.70 -10.93
CA ARG A 18 -3.89 25.95 -11.40
C ARG A 18 -2.82 27.03 -11.57
N LYS A 19 -2.59 27.52 -12.79
CA LYS A 19 -1.93 28.81 -13.02
C LYS A 19 -3.01 29.89 -13.04
N THR A 20 -3.16 30.62 -11.94
CA THR A 20 -3.99 31.83 -11.87
C THR A 20 -3.11 33.06 -12.14
N LYS A 21 -3.40 33.81 -13.21
CA LYS A 21 -2.94 35.20 -13.33
C LYS A 21 -3.75 36.03 -12.33
N ARG A 22 -3.10 36.54 -11.28
CA ARG A 22 -3.72 37.37 -10.23
C ARG A 22 -3.74 38.84 -10.66
N LYS A 23 -4.91 39.49 -10.65
CA LYS A 23 -5.01 40.89 -10.21
C LYS A 23 -4.96 40.87 -8.68
N LEU A 24 -4.14 41.74 -8.09
CA LEU A 24 -3.78 41.73 -6.67
C LEU A 24 -4.79 42.56 -5.87
N PRO A 25 -5.61 41.96 -4.99
CA PRO A 25 -6.22 42.70 -3.88
C PRO A 25 -5.21 42.85 -2.73
N GLU A 26 -5.37 43.94 -2.01
CA GLU A 26 -4.53 44.47 -0.93
C GLU A 26 -4.11 43.41 0.10
N GLN A 27 -2.83 43.42 0.48
CA GLN A 27 -2.21 42.39 1.31
C GLN A 27 -2.70 42.44 2.76
N VAL A 28 -3.39 41.40 3.21
CA VAL A 28 -3.37 41.05 4.63
C VAL A 28 -2.02 40.37 4.91
N VAL A 29 -1.13 41.08 5.60
CA VAL A 29 0.19 40.59 6.01
C VAL A 29 0.00 39.49 7.05
N ILE A 30 0.04 38.23 6.60
CA ILE A 30 0.14 37.07 7.50
C ILE A 30 1.61 36.65 7.53
N GLN A 31 2.29 36.93 8.64
CA GLN A 31 3.71 36.59 8.78
C GLN A 31 3.92 35.05 8.80
N PRO A 32 4.98 34.53 8.17
CA PRO A 32 5.22 33.11 7.94
C PRO A 32 5.53 32.27 9.20
N ASN A 33 5.35 32.81 10.41
CA ASN A 33 5.71 32.15 11.67
C ASN A 33 4.52 31.64 12.50
N THR A 34 3.27 31.90 12.12
CA THR A 34 2.09 31.46 12.89
C THR A 34 1.98 29.94 13.03
N LEU A 35 2.33 29.17 11.99
CA LEU A 35 2.26 27.71 12.04
C LEU A 35 3.34 27.11 12.95
N ARG A 36 4.53 27.72 12.97
CA ARG A 36 5.61 27.35 13.87
C ARG A 36 5.25 27.66 15.33
N GLU A 37 4.65 28.81 15.60
CA GLU A 37 4.17 29.20 16.92
C GLU A 37 3.05 28.27 17.43
N ILE A 38 2.07 27.94 16.58
CA ILE A 38 0.99 26.99 16.92
C ILE A 38 1.57 25.62 17.28
N LEU A 39 2.59 25.15 16.55
CA LEU A 39 3.24 23.87 16.83
C LEU A 39 4.06 23.91 18.13
N LEU A 40 4.80 24.99 18.39
CA LEU A 40 5.52 25.17 19.65
C LEU A 40 4.57 25.22 20.85
N ASN A 41 3.47 25.97 20.74
CA ASN A 41 2.48 26.08 21.81
C ASN A 41 1.83 24.73 22.12
N LYS A 42 1.48 23.94 21.09
CA LYS A 42 0.99 22.56 21.27
C LYS A 42 2.00 21.63 21.96
N LEU A 43 3.29 21.81 21.71
CA LEU A 43 4.34 21.00 22.32
C LEU A 43 4.55 21.35 23.81
N ILE A 44 4.48 22.64 24.13
CA ILE A 44 4.59 23.17 25.49
C ILE A 44 3.40 22.71 26.34
N GLU A 45 2.18 22.79 25.83
CA GLU A 45 0.95 22.31 26.48
C GLU A 45 1.04 20.83 26.86
N ARG A 46 1.57 19.97 25.97
CA ARG A 46 1.79 18.54 26.26
C ARG A 46 2.79 18.29 27.38
N ARG A 47 3.86 19.10 27.48
CA ARG A 47 4.85 18.96 28.56
C ARG A 47 4.32 19.46 29.90
N LYS A 48 3.52 20.54 29.89
CA LYS A 48 2.86 21.06 31.10
C LYS A 48 1.88 20.06 31.70
N THR A 49 1.07 19.40 30.85
CA THR A 49 0.11 18.37 31.30
C THR A 49 0.77 17.08 31.82
N GLN A 50 2.01 16.79 31.43
CA GLN A 50 2.77 15.65 31.95
C GLN A 50 3.52 15.94 33.27
N LYS A 51 3.90 17.19 33.53
CA LYS A 51 4.60 17.59 34.77
C LYS A 51 3.71 17.67 36.01
N THR A 52 2.39 17.79 35.86
CA THR A 52 1.44 17.85 36.99
C THR A 52 1.00 16.47 37.51
N ARG A 53 1.72 15.39 37.18
CA ARG A 53 1.40 14.02 37.62
C ARG A 53 2.64 13.24 38.03
N ILE A 54 3.38 13.71 39.03
CA ILE A 54 4.35 12.86 39.76
C ILE A 54 4.41 13.35 41.21
N ASP A 55 3.66 12.71 42.11
CA ASP A 55 4.13 12.55 43.49
C ASP A 55 4.84 11.19 43.56
N PRO A 56 6.06 11.12 44.14
CA PRO A 56 6.85 9.90 44.14
C PRO A 56 6.29 8.86 45.13
N PRO A 57 6.26 7.55 44.78
CA PRO A 57 5.84 6.51 45.69
C PRO A 57 6.89 6.24 46.78
N VAL A 58 6.43 6.15 48.02
CA VAL A 58 7.20 5.76 49.21
C VAL A 58 7.60 4.29 49.10
N LEU A 59 8.90 4.00 49.26
CA LEU A 59 9.43 2.65 49.41
C LEU A 59 9.21 2.18 50.85
N ASN A 60 8.44 1.10 51.03
CA ASN A 60 8.42 0.34 52.28
C ASN A 60 9.31 -0.89 52.09
N ASP A 61 10.38 -0.96 52.88
CA ASP A 61 11.22 -2.14 53.06
C ASP A 61 10.43 -3.24 53.76
N VAL A 62 10.42 -4.45 53.18
CA VAL A 62 10.04 -5.66 53.90
C VAL A 62 11.03 -6.77 53.57
N SER A 63 11.62 -7.30 54.65
CA SER A 63 12.71 -8.26 54.73
C SER A 63 12.43 -9.57 53.99
N PHE A 64 13.49 -10.10 53.39
CA PHE A 64 13.56 -11.38 52.70
C PHE A 64 14.03 -12.47 53.66
N ASP A 65 13.16 -13.43 53.98
CA ASP A 65 13.53 -14.71 54.59
C ASP A 65 13.17 -15.86 53.64
N GLY A 66 14.08 -16.85 53.59
CA GLY A 66 14.21 -17.87 52.55
C GLY A 66 13.15 -18.99 52.49
N PRO A 67 13.38 -20.02 51.67
CA PRO A 67 12.33 -20.73 50.93
C PRO A 67 11.84 -22.02 51.62
N SER A 68 10.57 -22.35 51.44
CA SER A 68 10.09 -23.74 51.56
C SER A 68 9.00 -24.06 50.52
N GLU A 69 8.97 -25.33 50.14
CA GLU A 69 8.23 -25.95 49.04
C GLU A 69 6.70 -25.81 49.17
N ALA A 70 6.01 -25.55 48.05
CA ALA A 70 4.82 -26.27 47.58
C ALA A 70 4.07 -25.50 46.46
N ALA A 71 3.48 -26.27 45.56
CA ALA A 71 2.83 -25.88 44.32
C ALA A 71 1.68 -24.88 44.45
N VAL A 72 1.60 -23.86 43.56
CA VAL A 72 0.35 -23.17 43.21
C VAL A 72 0.34 -22.67 41.75
N ILE A 73 -0.51 -23.32 40.96
CA ILE A 73 -1.31 -22.90 39.79
C ILE A 73 -1.02 -21.49 39.21
N CYS A 74 -0.56 -21.45 37.95
CA CYS A 74 -0.52 -20.22 37.13
C CYS A 74 -1.93 -19.79 36.71
N ALA A 75 -2.53 -18.87 37.46
CA ALA A 75 -3.65 -18.05 37.00
C ALA A 75 -3.08 -16.73 36.42
N VAL A 76 -2.97 -16.63 35.10
CA VAL A 76 -2.64 -15.37 34.43
C VAL A 76 -3.94 -14.58 34.23
N SER A 77 -4.16 -13.57 35.08
CA SER A 77 -5.18 -12.56 34.85
C SER A 77 -4.82 -11.70 33.64
N PRO A 78 -5.76 -11.37 32.74
CA PRO A 78 -5.47 -10.51 31.60
C PRO A 78 -5.28 -9.05 32.07
N VAL A 79 -4.14 -8.47 31.69
CA VAL A 79 -3.84 -7.04 31.84
C VAL A 79 -4.85 -6.24 31.03
N ALA A 80 -5.68 -5.46 31.71
CA ALA A 80 -6.60 -4.52 31.09
C ALA A 80 -5.82 -3.28 30.60
N ASP A 81 -5.62 -3.18 29.28
CA ASP A 81 -5.16 -1.94 28.67
C ASP A 81 -6.25 -0.86 28.78
N SER A 82 -6.00 0.14 29.61
CA SER A 82 -6.86 1.31 29.77
C SER A 82 -6.72 2.29 28.60
N TYR A 83 -7.26 1.93 27.44
CA TYR A 83 -7.48 2.90 26.37
C TYR A 83 -8.61 3.84 26.78
N SER A 84 -8.30 5.13 26.89
CA SER A 84 -9.25 6.23 27.10
C SER A 84 -10.44 6.11 26.14
N ASN A 85 -11.54 5.59 26.68
CA ASN A 85 -12.78 5.33 25.97
C ASN A 85 -13.61 6.62 25.98
N LYS A 86 -13.20 7.61 25.17
CA LYS A 86 -14.23 8.44 24.53
C LYS A 86 -14.82 7.52 23.47
N ASP A 87 -16.03 7.00 23.70
CA ASP A 87 -16.62 5.94 22.88
C ASP A 87 -16.54 6.24 21.39
N LYS A 88 -15.51 5.67 20.75
CA LYS A 88 -15.36 5.76 19.30
C LYS A 88 -16.50 4.94 18.68
N PRO A 89 -17.12 5.42 17.59
CA PRO A 89 -18.28 4.76 16.98
C PRO A 89 -17.91 3.50 16.18
N TYR A 90 -16.66 3.03 16.23
CA TYR A 90 -16.15 1.85 15.52
C TYR A 90 -15.22 0.99 16.41
N GLY A 91 -15.07 -0.28 16.03
CA GLY A 91 -14.22 -1.28 16.71
C GLY A 91 -13.28 -2.04 15.76
N ILE A 92 -12.54 -3.02 16.30
CA ILE A 92 -11.54 -3.81 15.55
C ILE A 92 -12.04 -5.18 15.07
N LEU A 93 -13.06 -5.73 15.74
CA LEU A 93 -13.55 -7.09 15.48
C LEU A 93 -14.58 -7.08 14.35
N LYS A 94 -14.42 -7.97 13.37
CA LYS A 94 -15.43 -8.20 12.34
C LYS A 94 -16.63 -8.91 13.00
N ASN A 95 -17.84 -8.42 12.73
CA ASN A 95 -19.08 -8.87 13.38
C ASN A 95 -19.14 -8.61 14.89
N GLY A 96 -18.29 -7.71 15.41
CA GLY A 96 -18.43 -7.21 16.78
C GLY A 96 -19.63 -6.26 16.91
N THR A 97 -19.95 -5.89 18.14
CA THR A 97 -21.08 -4.97 18.47
C THR A 97 -20.94 -3.60 17.80
N LYS A 98 -19.70 -3.12 17.60
CA LYS A 98 -19.39 -1.89 16.87
C LYS A 98 -18.89 -2.23 15.46
N PRO A 99 -19.27 -1.48 14.41
CA PRO A 99 -18.77 -1.71 13.06
C PRO A 99 -17.25 -1.54 12.99
N THR A 100 -16.58 -2.24 12.07
CA THR A 100 -15.15 -1.99 11.83
C THR A 100 -14.94 -0.58 11.28
N PHE A 101 -13.77 0.02 11.52
CA PHE A 101 -13.44 1.37 11.01
C PHE A 101 -13.73 1.52 9.51
N LYS A 102 -13.38 0.52 8.71
CA LYS A 102 -13.60 0.50 7.26
C LYS A 102 -15.09 0.53 6.90
N THR A 103 -15.92 -0.20 7.67
CA THR A 103 -17.37 -0.25 7.49
C THR A 103 -18.03 1.05 7.94
N TRP A 104 -17.62 1.58 9.09
CA TRP A 104 -18.13 2.83 9.65
C TRP A 104 -17.86 4.01 8.70
N ASN A 105 -16.63 4.16 8.23
CA ASN A 105 -16.23 5.26 7.35
C ASN A 105 -16.80 5.17 5.93
N ALA A 106 -17.45 4.05 5.57
CA ALA A 106 -18.17 3.91 4.31
C ALA A 106 -19.62 4.39 4.41
N GLN A 107 -20.14 4.61 5.63
CA GLN A 107 -21.49 5.13 5.85
C GLN A 107 -21.49 6.67 5.76
N PRO A 108 -22.52 7.28 5.17
CA PRO A 108 -22.69 8.73 5.21
C PRO A 108 -22.98 9.17 6.65
N HIS A 109 -22.18 10.09 7.19
CA HIS A 109 -22.41 10.64 8.53
C HIS A 109 -23.03 12.04 8.43
N PRO A 110 -24.09 12.34 9.22
CA PRO A 110 -24.69 13.67 9.24
C PRO A 110 -23.68 14.72 9.71
N ILE A 111 -23.53 15.79 8.93
CA ILE A 111 -22.89 17.03 9.39
C ILE A 111 -23.86 17.63 10.43
N PRO A 112 -23.42 18.03 11.64
CA PRO A 112 -24.32 18.65 12.61
C PRO A 112 -24.91 19.93 12.00
N SER A 113 -26.21 19.88 11.72
CA SER A 113 -26.99 21.00 11.22
C SER A 113 -27.09 22.07 12.31
N VAL A 114 -26.55 23.25 12.03
CA VAL A 114 -26.85 24.47 12.80
C VAL A 114 -28.37 24.72 12.71
N PRO A 115 -29.08 25.02 13.81
CA PRO A 115 -30.54 25.15 13.78
C PRO A 115 -30.98 26.38 12.94
N PRO A 116 -32.05 26.26 12.12
CA PRO A 116 -32.56 27.37 11.32
C PRO A 116 -33.46 28.30 12.16
N VAL A 117 -33.21 29.61 12.04
CA VAL A 117 -34.08 30.68 12.56
C VAL A 117 -35.33 30.76 11.68
N GLN A 118 -36.50 30.76 12.31
CA GLN A 118 -37.82 30.83 11.68
C GLN A 118 -38.19 32.27 11.30
N VAL A 119 -38.65 32.52 10.07
CA VAL A 119 -39.56 33.63 9.73
C VAL A 119 -40.56 33.15 8.67
N VAL A 120 -41.79 33.60 8.85
CA VAL A 120 -43.12 33.16 8.39
C VAL A 120 -43.50 33.45 6.92
N GLU A 121 -44.57 32.74 6.53
CA GLU A 121 -45.37 32.69 5.29
C GLU A 121 -45.65 34.00 4.53
N ALA A 122 -45.71 33.92 3.18
CA ALA A 122 -46.91 34.25 2.38
C ALA A 122 -46.68 33.99 0.87
N VAL A 123 -47.67 33.35 0.23
CA VAL A 123 -47.84 33.13 -1.24
C VAL A 123 -48.97 34.09 -1.69
N PRO A 124 -48.91 34.77 -2.86
CA PRO A 124 -49.44 34.19 -4.11
C PRO A 124 -48.72 34.54 -5.43
N GLU A 125 -48.99 33.67 -6.41
CA GLU A 125 -48.49 33.60 -7.79
C GLU A 125 -48.77 34.84 -8.66
N ILE A 126 -47.81 35.18 -9.54
CA ILE A 126 -48.08 35.95 -10.77
C ILE A 126 -47.32 35.27 -11.93
N LYS A 127 -48.07 34.81 -12.92
CA LYS A 127 -47.56 34.32 -14.21
C LYS A 127 -47.22 35.52 -15.10
N VAL A 128 -45.97 35.63 -15.57
CA VAL A 128 -45.59 36.51 -16.68
C VAL A 128 -44.55 35.80 -17.55
N ASP A 129 -44.95 35.48 -18.78
CA ASP A 129 -44.10 35.04 -19.89
C ASP A 129 -43.11 36.16 -20.27
N ILE A 130 -41.81 35.86 -20.29
CA ILE A 130 -40.75 36.70 -20.90
C ILE A 130 -39.70 35.78 -21.52
N PRO A 131 -39.24 36.05 -22.77
CA PRO A 131 -38.72 35.04 -23.70
C PRO A 131 -37.26 34.66 -23.46
N GLU A 132 -36.93 33.47 -23.96
CA GLU A 132 -35.62 32.85 -24.07
C GLU A 132 -34.64 33.72 -24.91
N PRO A 133 -33.48 34.14 -24.37
CA PRO A 133 -32.36 34.55 -25.19
C PRO A 133 -31.35 33.39 -25.32
N GLU A 134 -31.35 32.76 -26.49
CA GLU A 134 -30.28 31.89 -26.97
C GLU A 134 -28.93 32.61 -26.86
N THR A 135 -28.14 32.30 -25.84
CA THR A 135 -26.71 32.58 -25.86
C THR A 135 -25.99 31.32 -26.32
N LYS A 136 -25.71 31.29 -27.63
CA LYS A 136 -24.77 30.35 -28.23
C LYS A 136 -23.40 30.63 -27.63
N MET A 137 -23.08 29.94 -26.55
CA MET A 137 -21.71 29.80 -26.08
C MET A 137 -21.04 28.78 -27.01
N ASP A 138 -20.20 29.27 -27.92
CA ASP A 138 -19.25 28.43 -28.64
C ASP A 138 -18.30 27.82 -27.59
N VAL A 139 -18.65 26.61 -27.16
CA VAL A 139 -17.76 25.74 -26.39
C VAL A 139 -16.73 25.20 -27.36
N THR A 140 -15.66 25.96 -27.60
CA THR A 140 -14.42 25.38 -28.12
C THR A 140 -13.87 24.45 -27.04
N ASN A 141 -14.29 23.18 -27.12
CA ASN A 141 -13.65 22.09 -26.39
C ASN A 141 -12.23 21.95 -26.93
N GLU A 142 -11.32 22.78 -26.44
CA GLU A 142 -9.89 22.53 -26.55
C GLU A 142 -9.61 21.26 -25.73
N THR A 143 -9.71 20.12 -26.41
CA THR A 143 -9.21 18.83 -25.93
C THR A 143 -7.74 19.03 -25.63
N ASN A 144 -7.42 19.26 -24.35
CA ASN A 144 -6.06 19.27 -23.85
C ASN A 144 -5.49 17.86 -24.08
N GLU A 145 -4.86 17.65 -25.23
CA GLU A 145 -4.10 16.46 -25.54
C GLU A 145 -3.00 16.32 -24.48
N THR A 146 -3.27 15.48 -23.49
CA THR A 146 -2.32 15.21 -22.41
C THR A 146 -1.24 14.34 -23.03
N THR A 147 -0.12 14.95 -23.40
CA THR A 147 1.02 14.25 -23.98
C THR A 147 1.59 13.27 -22.95
N GLU A 148 1.38 11.98 -23.18
CA GLU A 148 1.95 10.91 -22.35
C GLU A 148 3.47 10.91 -22.49
N THR A 149 4.17 11.45 -21.50
CA THR A 149 5.63 11.39 -21.43
C THR A 149 6.05 10.15 -20.65
N THR A 150 6.65 9.18 -21.35
CA THR A 150 7.21 7.98 -20.72
C THR A 150 8.68 8.20 -20.37
N GLU A 151 8.99 8.29 -19.08
CA GLU A 151 10.38 8.38 -18.61
C GLU A 151 10.92 6.99 -18.23
N LYS A 152 12.06 6.62 -18.80
CA LYS A 152 12.79 5.41 -18.40
C LYS A 152 13.56 5.70 -17.10
N MET A 153 13.23 4.97 -16.04
CA MET A 153 13.92 5.06 -14.76
C MET A 153 14.60 3.74 -14.40
N VAL A 154 15.82 3.81 -13.88
CA VAL A 154 16.51 2.64 -13.32
C VAL A 154 15.99 2.41 -11.89
N LEU A 155 15.56 1.17 -11.62
CA LEU A 155 15.11 0.76 -10.29
C LEU A 155 16.26 0.74 -9.28
N GLY A 156 15.93 0.82 -8.00
CA GLY A 156 16.88 0.79 -6.89
C GLY A 156 17.28 2.17 -6.38
N LYS A 157 18.38 2.22 -5.62
CA LYS A 157 18.85 3.43 -4.93
C LYS A 157 19.56 4.36 -5.92
N ASN A 158 19.06 5.59 -6.05
CA ASN A 158 19.74 6.66 -6.77
C ASN A 158 20.47 7.58 -5.79
N LYS A 159 21.81 7.48 -5.75
CA LYS A 159 22.66 8.27 -4.86
C LYS A 159 22.60 9.77 -5.15
N LYS A 160 22.48 10.15 -6.43
CA LYS A 160 22.48 11.57 -6.87
C LYS A 160 21.23 12.30 -6.41
N LYS A 161 20.06 11.68 -6.59
CA LYS A 161 18.76 12.26 -6.22
C LYS A 161 18.36 11.98 -4.76
N LYS A 162 19.14 11.16 -4.03
CA LYS A 162 18.80 10.66 -2.68
C LYS A 162 17.40 10.02 -2.61
N CYS A 163 17.01 9.29 -3.65
CA CYS A 163 15.72 8.59 -3.76
C CYS A 163 15.91 7.10 -4.03
N VAL A 164 14.87 6.30 -3.77
CA VAL A 164 14.83 4.87 -4.13
C VAL A 164 13.63 4.62 -5.03
N TYR A 165 13.89 4.07 -6.21
CA TYR A 165 12.86 3.68 -7.15
C TYR A 165 12.50 2.22 -6.93
N VAL A 166 11.27 1.94 -6.51
CA VAL A 166 10.77 0.59 -6.26
C VAL A 166 9.70 0.28 -7.30
N LEU A 167 9.81 -0.87 -7.96
CA LEU A 167 8.76 -1.37 -8.84
C LEU A 167 7.70 -2.07 -7.99
N ILE A 168 6.50 -1.49 -7.97
CA ILE A 168 5.32 -2.15 -7.41
C ILE A 168 4.55 -2.75 -8.58
N GLU A 169 4.49 -4.07 -8.62
CA GLU A 169 3.79 -4.79 -9.68
C GLU A 169 2.28 -4.49 -9.65
N ASN A 170 1.64 -4.56 -10.83
CA ASN A 170 0.19 -4.48 -10.93
C ASN A 170 -0.44 -5.86 -10.64
N ASN A 171 -1.72 -5.89 -10.30
CA ASN A 171 -2.49 -7.14 -10.17
C ASN A 171 -2.40 -8.00 -11.44
N LYS A 172 -2.41 -7.40 -12.63
CA LYS A 172 -2.29 -8.13 -13.90
C LYS A 172 -0.96 -8.87 -14.02
N THR A 173 0.16 -8.22 -13.70
CA THR A 173 1.49 -8.84 -13.75
C THR A 173 1.66 -9.93 -12.69
N ARG A 174 1.13 -9.72 -11.48
CA ARG A 174 1.10 -10.75 -10.43
C ARG A 174 0.32 -12.00 -10.86
N LYS A 175 -0.85 -11.83 -11.49
CA LYS A 175 -1.65 -12.94 -12.03
C LYS A 175 -0.88 -13.70 -13.11
N LEU A 176 -0.28 -12.98 -14.06
CA LEU A 176 0.55 -13.58 -15.12
C LEU A 176 1.71 -14.41 -14.56
N HIS A 177 2.40 -13.91 -13.52
CA HIS A 177 3.46 -14.65 -12.85
C HIS A 177 2.93 -15.93 -12.18
N GLY A 178 1.79 -15.85 -11.50
CA GLY A 178 1.13 -17.01 -10.89
C GLY A 178 0.72 -18.07 -11.92
N GLU A 179 0.09 -17.66 -13.02
CA GLU A 179 -0.30 -18.54 -14.12
C GLU A 179 0.91 -19.20 -14.78
N ARG A 180 1.98 -18.44 -15.03
CA ARG A 180 3.23 -18.98 -15.60
C ARG A 180 3.87 -20.01 -14.68
N ALA A 181 3.93 -19.75 -13.38
CA ALA A 181 4.45 -20.70 -12.39
C ALA A 181 3.61 -21.99 -12.34
N GLN A 182 2.28 -21.87 -12.38
CA GLN A 182 1.40 -23.05 -12.45
C GLN A 182 1.59 -23.83 -13.75
N LYS A 183 1.77 -23.15 -14.89
CA LYS A 183 2.04 -23.80 -16.18
C LYS A 183 3.34 -24.60 -16.12
N ILE A 184 4.42 -24.04 -15.57
CA ILE A 184 5.70 -24.72 -15.37
C ILE A 184 5.53 -25.96 -14.49
N LYS A 185 4.75 -25.87 -13.42
CA LYS A 185 4.49 -27.02 -12.53
C LYS A 185 3.66 -28.11 -13.20
N LYS A 186 2.80 -27.78 -14.15
CA LYS A 186 1.90 -28.72 -14.85
C LYS A 186 2.52 -29.38 -16.08
N THR A 187 3.70 -28.96 -16.54
CA THR A 187 4.34 -29.56 -17.72
C THR A 187 4.53 -31.06 -17.54
N SER A 188 4.32 -31.83 -18.62
CA SER A 188 4.47 -33.28 -18.59
C SER A 188 5.91 -33.67 -18.23
N ILE A 189 6.08 -34.75 -17.49
CA ILE A 189 7.43 -35.15 -17.05
C ILE A 189 8.37 -35.48 -18.22
N GLN A 190 7.83 -35.94 -19.34
CA GLN A 190 8.59 -36.20 -20.56
C GLN A 190 9.19 -34.91 -21.14
N THR A 191 8.39 -33.83 -21.23
CA THR A 191 8.89 -32.53 -21.70
C THR A 191 9.96 -31.96 -20.77
N VAL A 192 9.76 -32.10 -19.46
CA VAL A 192 10.74 -31.71 -18.44
C VAL A 192 12.05 -32.48 -18.61
N ARG A 193 12.00 -33.81 -18.76
CA ARG A 193 13.20 -34.64 -18.98
C ARG A 193 13.92 -34.25 -20.27
N ASN A 194 13.18 -34.08 -21.36
CA ASN A 194 13.74 -33.70 -22.65
C ASN A 194 14.43 -32.34 -22.58
N TYR A 195 13.81 -31.37 -21.90
CA TYR A 195 14.41 -30.06 -21.66
C TYR A 195 15.71 -30.18 -20.88
N LEU A 196 15.69 -30.86 -19.73
CA LEU A 196 16.88 -31.02 -18.90
C LEU A 196 18.01 -31.80 -19.61
N LYS A 197 17.67 -32.79 -20.45
CA LYS A 197 18.63 -33.52 -21.30
C LYS A 197 19.24 -32.58 -22.35
N ASN A 198 18.42 -31.80 -23.05
CA ASN A 198 18.89 -30.86 -24.09
C ASN A 198 19.82 -29.77 -23.53
N HIS A 199 19.59 -29.35 -22.28
CA HIS A 199 20.45 -28.40 -21.56
C HIS A 199 21.65 -29.07 -20.85
N ASN A 200 21.83 -30.38 -21.02
CA ASN A 200 22.89 -31.21 -20.41
C ASN A 200 22.92 -31.20 -18.87
N LEU A 201 21.81 -30.81 -18.25
CA LEU A 201 21.68 -30.73 -16.79
C LEU A 201 21.48 -32.11 -16.16
N ILE A 202 20.94 -33.06 -16.94
CA ILE A 202 20.85 -34.47 -16.58
C ILE A 202 21.42 -35.33 -17.71
N LYS A 203 21.89 -36.52 -17.35
CA LYS A 203 22.26 -37.57 -18.30
C LYS A 203 21.01 -38.26 -18.86
N SER A 204 21.07 -38.72 -20.10
CA SER A 204 20.08 -39.65 -20.65
C SER A 204 20.05 -40.95 -19.85
N GLY A 205 18.85 -41.51 -19.68
CA GLY A 205 18.64 -42.69 -18.85
C GLY A 205 18.69 -42.43 -17.34
N SER A 206 18.84 -41.18 -16.89
CA SER A 206 18.87 -40.85 -15.45
C SER A 206 17.62 -41.34 -14.71
N ALA A 207 17.82 -42.15 -13.67
CA ALA A 207 16.77 -42.66 -12.78
C ALA A 207 16.32 -41.63 -11.73
N ALA A 208 16.59 -40.33 -11.95
CA ALA A 208 16.26 -39.27 -11.01
C ALA A 208 14.74 -39.21 -10.71
N PRO A 209 14.33 -39.04 -9.44
CA PRO A 209 12.93 -38.94 -9.07
C PRO A 209 12.19 -37.79 -9.78
N ASN A 210 10.93 -38.01 -10.14
CA ASN A 210 10.10 -37.01 -10.83
C ASN A 210 9.99 -35.67 -10.07
N PRO A 211 9.84 -35.63 -8.72
CA PRO A 211 9.80 -34.35 -8.00
C PRO A 211 11.09 -33.56 -8.15
N LEU A 212 12.24 -34.23 -8.06
CA LEU A 212 13.56 -33.61 -8.20
C LEU A 212 13.73 -32.98 -9.59
N LEU A 213 13.31 -33.68 -10.64
CA LEU A 213 13.34 -33.18 -12.01
C LEU A 213 12.48 -31.92 -12.19
N ARG A 214 11.29 -31.88 -11.56
CA ARG A 214 10.42 -30.69 -11.62
C ARG A 214 11.04 -29.50 -10.90
N THR A 215 11.59 -29.70 -9.70
CA THR A 215 12.27 -28.63 -8.95
C THR A 215 13.48 -28.10 -9.71
N LEU A 216 14.27 -29.00 -10.32
CA LEU A 216 15.42 -28.61 -11.13
C LEU A 216 14.98 -27.77 -12.34
N TYR A 217 13.95 -28.22 -13.06
CA TYR A 217 13.40 -27.49 -14.20
C TYR A 217 12.84 -26.11 -13.84
N GLU A 218 12.11 -26.01 -12.72
CA GLU A 218 11.60 -24.75 -12.19
C GLU A 218 12.74 -23.75 -11.91
N ASN A 219 13.78 -24.20 -11.20
CA ASN A 219 14.94 -23.37 -10.89
C ASN A 219 15.68 -22.91 -12.14
N VAL A 220 15.89 -23.81 -13.11
CA VAL A 220 16.62 -23.50 -14.35
C VAL A 220 15.89 -22.43 -15.18
N LEU A 221 14.56 -22.55 -15.32
CA LEU A 221 13.75 -21.56 -16.02
C LEU A 221 13.76 -20.19 -15.32
N PHE A 222 13.77 -20.17 -13.99
CA PHE A 222 13.84 -18.92 -13.23
C PHE A 222 15.21 -18.27 -13.26
N CYS A 223 16.28 -19.07 -13.34
CA CYS A 223 17.64 -18.58 -13.45
C CYS A 223 18.05 -18.11 -14.86
N GLY A 224 17.18 -18.27 -15.86
CA GLY A 224 17.44 -17.80 -17.22
C GLY A 224 18.17 -18.81 -18.09
N ASP A 225 17.67 -20.04 -18.12
CA ASP A 225 18.05 -21.09 -19.09
C ASP A 225 19.52 -21.52 -19.03
N ILE A 226 19.91 -22.00 -17.85
CA ILE A 226 21.23 -22.55 -17.58
C ILE A 226 21.51 -23.78 -18.46
N THR A 227 22.74 -23.90 -18.96
CA THR A 227 23.26 -25.09 -19.64
C THR A 227 24.50 -25.62 -18.92
N ASN A 228 24.72 -26.92 -18.96
CA ASN A 228 25.92 -27.55 -18.44
C ASN A 228 26.92 -27.81 -19.58
N GLN A 229 28.17 -27.34 -19.41
CA GLN A 229 29.25 -27.47 -20.39
C GLN A 229 30.24 -28.60 -20.03
N ASN A 230 29.95 -29.42 -19.02
CA ASN A 230 30.80 -30.53 -18.65
C ASN A 230 30.87 -31.57 -19.80
N LYS A 231 32.09 -31.86 -20.27
CA LYS A 231 32.39 -32.78 -21.38
C LYS A 231 31.77 -34.16 -21.17
N GLU A 232 31.83 -34.69 -19.95
CA GLU A 232 31.31 -36.02 -19.61
C GLU A 232 29.81 -36.14 -19.88
N ASN A 233 29.03 -35.13 -19.47
CA ASN A 233 27.58 -35.12 -19.69
C ASN A 233 27.25 -34.86 -21.16
N LEU A 234 28.05 -34.04 -21.83
CA LEU A 234 27.87 -33.72 -23.24
C LEU A 234 28.08 -34.95 -24.12
N ILE A 235 29.16 -35.70 -23.87
CA ILE A 235 29.49 -36.95 -24.58
C ILE A 235 28.42 -38.01 -24.29
N HIS A 236 28.01 -38.17 -23.03
CA HIS A 236 26.97 -39.13 -22.64
C HIS A 236 25.66 -38.86 -23.39
N ASN A 237 25.18 -37.61 -23.36
CA ASN A 237 23.92 -37.22 -23.99
C ASN A 237 23.96 -37.22 -25.52
N PHE A 238 25.15 -37.08 -26.10
CA PHE A 238 25.37 -37.17 -27.54
C PHE A 238 25.28 -38.63 -28.03
N LYS A 239 25.89 -39.57 -27.30
CA LYS A 239 25.86 -41.00 -27.64
C LYS A 239 24.43 -41.57 -27.62
N ASP A 240 23.60 -41.12 -26.70
CA ASP A 240 22.19 -41.54 -26.59
C ASP A 240 21.23 -40.71 -27.48
N LYS A 241 21.75 -40.04 -28.52
CA LYS A 241 20.97 -39.20 -29.44
C LYS A 241 20.83 -39.81 -30.85
N GLU A 242 21.49 -40.94 -31.08
CA GLU A 242 21.26 -41.88 -32.19
C GLU A 242 20.14 -42.86 -31.83
#